data_AF-A0A521XMI2-F1
#
_entry.id   AF-A0A521XMI2-F1
#
_cell.length_a   1.000
_cell.length_b   1.000
_cell.length_c   1.000
_cell.angle_alpha   90.00
_cell.angle_beta   90.00
_cell.angle_gamma   90.00
#
_symmetry.space_group_name_H-M   'P 1'
#
loop_
_entity.id
_entity.type
_entity.pdbx_description
1 polymer ?
#
loop_
_entity_poly.entity_id
_entity_poly.type
_entity_poly.pdbx_seq_one_letter_code
_entity_poly.pdbx_strand_id
1 'polypeptide(L)' 'MPKTSRRTAELGAENARIALAQVNELLRQGKNIISFCIGQPDFPTPVNIQDAAVKAIREGRHGYTPLAGIPELRAA' A
#
# COMPACT_ATOMS: atom_id res chain seq x y z
N MET A 1 13.63 17.96 19.04
CA MET A 1 12.62 16.96 18.63
C MET A 1 12.00 16.38 19.89
N PRO A 2 10.68 16.20 19.95
CA PRO A 2 10.05 15.56 21.10
C PRO A 2 10.56 14.13 21.28
N LYS A 3 10.68 13.68 22.53
CA LYS A 3 11.13 12.33 22.85
C LYS A 3 10.03 11.34 22.46
N THR A 4 10.35 10.39 21.58
CA THR A 4 9.42 9.32 21.19
C THR A 4 9.27 8.28 22.32
N SER A 5 8.19 7.51 22.30
CA SER A 5 8.00 6.40 23.24
C SER A 5 9.08 5.33 23.06
N ARG A 6 9.35 4.55 24.11
CA ARG A 6 10.30 3.42 24.05
C ARG A 6 9.92 2.40 22.96
N ARG A 7 8.63 2.05 22.86
CA ARG A 7 8.12 1.09 21.87
C ARG A 7 8.41 1.54 20.44
N THR A 8 8.30 2.84 20.17
CA THR A 8 8.62 3.42 18.86
C THR A 8 10.12 3.34 18.56
N ALA A 9 10.96 3.55 19.58
CA ALA A 9 12.42 3.51 19.44
C ALA A 9 12.98 2.09 19.21
N GLU A 10 12.24 1.05 19.61
CA GLU A 10 12.63 -0.35 19.42
C GLU A 10 12.23 -0.93 18.04
N LEU A 11 11.50 -0.17 17.22
CA LEU A 11 11.17 -0.59 15.85
C LEU A 11 12.40 -0.51 14.94
N GLY A 12 12.73 -1.62 14.29
CA GLY A 12 13.78 -1.67 13.28
C GLY A 12 13.41 -0.94 11.97
N ALA A 13 14.40 -0.78 11.10
CA ALA A 13 14.16 -0.26 9.76
C ALA A 13 13.42 -1.27 8.89
N GLU A 14 12.63 -0.75 7.94
CA GLU A 14 11.91 -1.57 6.98
C GLU A 14 12.87 -1.93 5.82
N ASN A 15 13.25 -3.21 5.75
CA ASN A 15 14.34 -3.66 4.87
C ASN A 15 13.94 -3.69 3.39
N ALA A 16 12.67 -3.95 3.05
CA ALA A 16 12.24 -4.06 1.66
C ALA A 16 12.26 -2.71 0.93
N ARG A 17 11.92 -1.61 1.60
CA ARG A 17 12.04 -0.24 1.08
C ARG A 17 13.48 0.22 0.99
N ILE A 18 14.36 -0.21 1.90
CA ILE A 18 15.80 0.06 1.75
C ILE A 18 16.31 -0.59 0.47
N ALA A 19 15.99 -1.86 0.25
CA ALA A 19 16.35 -2.58 -0.97
C ALA A 19 15.73 -1.93 -2.22
N LEU A 20 14.44 -1.55 -2.17
CA LEU A 20 13.77 -0.86 -3.28
C LEU A 20 14.42 0.49 -3.59
N ALA A 21 14.81 1.28 -2.58
CA ALA A 21 15.48 2.56 -2.79
C ALA A 21 16.83 2.37 -3.50
N GLN A 22 17.60 1.35 -3.12
CA GLN A 22 18.86 1.00 -3.80
C GLN A 22 18.62 0.56 -5.24
N VAL A 23 17.63 -0.29 -5.50
CA VAL A 23 17.24 -0.70 -6.85
C VAL A 23 16.87 0.50 -7.71
N ASN A 24 16.02 1.41 -7.20
CA ASN A 24 15.60 2.60 -7.92
C ASN A 24 16.77 3.53 -8.26
N GLU A 25 17.73 3.68 -7.36
CA GLU A 25 18.93 4.49 -7.63
C GLU A 25 19.79 3.87 -8.73
N LEU A 26 19.97 2.55 -8.71
CA LEU A 26 20.74 1.86 -9.75
C LEU A 26 20.03 1.88 -11.11
N LEU A 27 18.69 1.77 -11.15
CA LEU A 27 17.88 1.97 -12.35
C LEU A 27 18.06 3.40 -12.90
N ARG A 28 18.07 4.42 -12.03
CA ARG A 28 18.30 5.82 -12.41
C ARG A 28 19.70 6.05 -12.98
N GLN A 29 20.68 5.24 -12.57
CA GLN A 29 22.03 5.21 -13.13
C GLN A 29 22.12 4.46 -14.48
N GLY A 30 20.99 3.96 -15.02
CA GLY A 30 20.93 3.26 -16.29
C GLY A 30 21.36 1.78 -16.21
N LYS A 31 21.45 1.20 -15.00
CA LYS A 31 21.78 -0.23 -14.85
C LYS A 31 20.56 -1.11 -15.15
N ASN A 32 20.80 -2.21 -15.85
CA ASN A 32 19.77 -3.22 -16.09
C ASN A 32 19.62 -4.13 -14.86
N ILE A 33 18.49 -4.06 -14.16
CA ILE A 33 18.24 -4.76 -12.90
C ILE A 33 16.90 -5.47 -12.95
N ILE A 34 16.91 -6.74 -12.52
CA ILE A 34 15.71 -7.52 -12.23
C ILE A 34 15.49 -7.47 -10.72
N SER A 35 14.36 -6.92 -10.31
CA SER A 35 14.04 -6.70 -8.90
C SER A 35 13.08 -7.76 -8.36
N PHE A 36 13.46 -8.41 -7.26
CA PHE A 36 12.62 -9.34 -6.50
C PHE A 36 12.32 -8.83 -5.09
N CYS A 37 12.53 -7.53 -4.80
CA CYS A 37 12.44 -6.99 -3.45
C CYS A 37 11.03 -6.57 -3.01
N ILE A 38 10.05 -6.54 -3.92
CA ILE A 38 8.69 -6.07 -3.65
C ILE A 38 7.68 -7.19 -3.89
N GLY A 39 6.81 -7.41 -2.89
CA GLY A 39 5.77 -8.44 -2.92
C GLY A 39 4.42 -7.98 -3.48
N GLN A 40 4.34 -6.79 -4.07
CA GLN A 40 3.12 -6.33 -4.73
C GLN A 40 3.03 -6.93 -6.15
N PRO A 41 1.85 -7.33 -6.63
CA PRO A 41 1.69 -7.76 -8.01
C PRO A 41 1.96 -6.64 -9.02
N ASP A 42 2.38 -7.00 -10.23
CA ASP A 42 2.69 -6.11 -11.34
C ASP A 42 1.48 -5.78 -12.24
N PHE A 43 0.36 -6.45 -12.05
CA PHE A 43 -0.88 -6.21 -12.79
C PHE A 43 -1.78 -5.15 -12.12
N PRO A 44 -2.56 -4.41 -12.92
CA PRO A 44 -3.53 -3.46 -12.38
C PRO A 44 -4.68 -4.17 -11.67
N THR A 45 -5.36 -3.46 -10.76
CA THR A 45 -6.62 -3.92 -10.17
C THR A 45 -7.65 -4.27 -11.26
N PRO A 46 -8.38 -5.40 -11.17
CA PRO A 46 -9.43 -5.76 -12.14
C PRO A 46 -10.47 -4.65 -12.38
N VAL A 47 -10.93 -4.52 -13.63
CA VAL A 47 -11.83 -3.42 -14.08
C VAL A 47 -13.14 -3.40 -13.29
N ASN A 48 -13.73 -4.56 -13.02
CA ASN A 48 -14.97 -4.65 -12.24
C ASN A 48 -14.84 -4.07 -10.81
N ILE A 49 -13.65 -4.15 -10.22
CA ILE A 49 -13.37 -3.56 -8.90
C ILE A 49 -13.20 -2.04 -9.04
N GLN A 50 -12.50 -1.58 -10.07
CA GLN A 50 -12.35 -0.15 -10.37
C GLN A 50 -13.72 0.51 -10.58
N ASP A 51 -14.60 -0.10 -11.38
CA ASP A 51 -15.95 0.40 -11.66
C ASP A 51 -16.82 0.47 -10.40
N ALA A 52 -16.74 -0.56 -9.54
CA ALA A 52 -17.45 -0.58 -8.26
C ALA A 52 -16.98 0.55 -7.32
N ALA A 53 -15.67 0.83 -7.28
CA ALA A 53 -15.12 1.94 -6.50
C ALA A 53 -15.55 3.30 -7.04
N VAL A 54 -15.52 3.50 -8.36
CA VAL A 54 -16.00 4.74 -9.02
C VAL A 54 -17.49 4.95 -8.74
N LYS A 55 -18.30 3.90 -8.81
CA LYS A 55 -19.72 3.94 -8.48
C LYS A 55 -19.94 4.36 -7.02
N ALA A 56 -19.22 3.75 -6.07
CA ALA A 56 -19.32 4.09 -4.66
C ALA A 56 -19.02 5.59 -4.39
N ILE A 57 -18.00 6.14 -5.05
CA ILE A 57 -17.68 7.58 -4.98
C ILE A 57 -18.84 8.42 -5.51
N ARG A 58 -19.37 8.10 -6.69
CA ARG A 58 -20.49 8.85 -7.32
C ARG A 58 -21.79 8.78 -6.51
N GLU A 59 -22.01 7.68 -5.80
CA GLU A 59 -23.16 7.49 -4.90
C GLU A 59 -22.98 8.18 -3.54
N GLY A 60 -21.86 8.87 -3.30
CA GLY A 60 -21.62 9.58 -2.04
C GLY A 60 -21.26 8.66 -0.87
N ARG A 61 -20.71 7.47 -1.13
CA ARG A 61 -20.25 6.54 -0.06
C ARG A 61 -18.91 6.98 0.54
N HIS A 62 -18.89 8.13 1.22
CA HIS A 62 -17.69 8.75 1.81
C HIS A 62 -17.75 8.89 3.35
N GLY A 63 -18.83 8.41 3.98
CA GLY A 63 -19.05 8.51 5.42
C GLY A 63 -18.35 7.42 6.22
N TYR A 64 -18.42 7.55 7.56
CA TYR A 64 -17.95 6.49 8.46
C TYR A 64 -18.68 5.18 8.23
N THR A 65 -17.94 4.09 8.30
CA THR A 65 -18.46 2.73 8.32
C THR A 65 -18.47 2.20 9.76
N PRO A 66 -19.23 1.13 10.06
CA PRO A 66 -19.08 0.43 11.33
C PRO A 66 -17.63 0.00 11.56
N LEU A 67 -17.21 -0.08 12.84
CA LEU A 67 -15.84 -0.47 13.24
C LEU A 67 -15.39 -1.80 12.63
N ALA A 68 -16.33 -2.75 12.50
CA ALA A 68 -16.05 -4.07 11.93
C ALA A 68 -16.01 -4.09 10.39
N GLY A 69 -16.30 -2.97 9.71
CA GLY A 69 -16.51 -2.89 8.26
C GLY A 69 -17.99 -2.93 7.86
N ILE A 70 -18.28 -2.64 6.59
CA ILE A 70 -19.65 -2.64 6.04
C ILE A 70 -20.24 -4.06 6.03
N PRO A 71 -21.53 -4.25 6.37
CA PRO A 71 -22.15 -5.58 6.45
C PRO A 71 -22.02 -6.39 5.15
N GLU A 72 -22.15 -5.72 4.00
CA GLU A 72 -22.11 -6.35 2.68
C GLU A 72 -20.74 -6.99 2.40
N LEU A 73 -19.65 -6.35 2.82
CA LEU A 73 -18.30 -6.91 2.67
C LEU A 73 -18.03 -8.06 3.64
N ARG A 74 -18.64 -8.02 4.83
CA ARG A 74 -18.45 -9.06 5.85
C ARG A 74 -19.22 -10.35 5.55
N ALA A 75 -20.26 -10.26 4.72
CA ALA A 75 -21.11 -11.38 4.34
C ALA A 75 -20.74 -12.00 2.98
N ALA A 76 -19.82 -11.36 2.24
CA ALA A 76 -19.29 -11.84 0.96
C ALA A 76 -18.21 -12.92 1.17
#